data_AF-A0A9E8RY41-F1
#
_entry.id   AF-A0A9E8RY41-F1
#
_cell.length_a   1.000
_cell.length_b   1.000
_cell.length_c   1.000
_cell.angle_alpha   90.00
_cell.angle_beta   90.00
_cell.angle_gamma   90.00
#
_symmetry.space_group_name_H-M   'P 1'
#
loop_
_entity.id
_entity.type
_entity.pdbx_description
1 polymer ?
#
loop_
_entity_poly.entity_id
_entity_poly.type
_entity_poly.pdbx_seq_one_letter_code
_entity_poly.pdbx_strand_id
1 'polypeptide(L)'
;MGFKRKLTTGALSAILGISLITGGTWAAFNDIENADASVEAGTLNLDLKKVGKQPYTIEVSNLKPGDSIERKIKFVNSGTLAIKEVLMAIEDVQFTDYTPRDDDDPGANDLDTWNENDVLEFLDQFKVSVILVGAEGGTNYPVNIIPESAEVTLKDFYLASGTVYGDSSKPASQEEIDEARMKLWNTVDRRYIDAESNRINGASVQNVKYAGIPLDPSDVDILEVKIEFMDNDERNPDGSFVQNKFQGDRADITISFEATQWDGQEITDEDLRDDGYIESNEKAHNGDY
;
A
#
# COMPACT_ATOMS: atom_id res chain seq x y z
N MET A 1 41.30 4.79 -35.89
CA MET A 1 39.86 5.11 -35.76
C MET A 1 39.28 4.21 -34.68
N GLY A 2 38.57 4.80 -33.72
CA GLY A 2 37.93 4.06 -32.63
C GLY A 2 37.55 4.97 -31.47
N PHE A 3 36.89 6.09 -31.77
CA PHE A 3 36.34 7.01 -30.78
C PHE A 3 34.92 6.56 -30.44
N LYS A 4 34.67 6.11 -29.21
CA LYS A 4 33.37 5.98 -28.53
C LYS A 4 33.68 5.68 -27.04
N ARG A 5 34.09 6.70 -26.28
CA ARG A 5 33.29 7.46 -25.30
C ARG A 5 32.57 6.59 -24.25
N LYS A 6 33.08 6.72 -23.02
CA LYS A 6 32.39 6.53 -21.74
C LYS A 6 31.04 7.25 -21.76
N LEU A 7 29.97 6.57 -21.35
CA LEU A 7 28.74 7.20 -20.87
C LEU A 7 28.13 6.27 -19.81
N THR A 8 28.44 6.58 -18.55
CA THR A 8 27.57 6.49 -17.37
C THR A 8 26.26 5.71 -17.54
N THR A 9 26.27 4.43 -17.15
CA THR A 9 25.07 3.62 -16.90
C THR A 9 24.56 3.93 -15.48
N GLY A 10 24.17 5.18 -15.26
CA GLY A 10 23.57 5.65 -14.01
C GLY A 10 22.44 6.60 -14.36
N ALA A 11 21.28 6.36 -13.75
CA ALA A 11 19.99 7.03 -13.95
C ALA A 11 19.25 6.69 -15.25
N LEU A 12 18.17 5.89 -15.12
CA LEU A 12 16.82 6.19 -15.61
C LEU A 12 15.87 5.02 -15.26
N SER A 13 15.38 5.01 -14.02
CA SER A 13 14.20 4.24 -13.63
C SER A 13 13.14 5.21 -13.09
N ALA A 14 12.79 6.21 -13.89
CA ALA A 14 11.55 6.96 -13.71
C ALA A 14 10.49 6.27 -14.58
N ILE A 15 9.94 5.14 -14.09
CA ILE A 15 8.71 4.61 -14.68
C ILE A 15 7.59 5.52 -14.18
N LEU A 16 7.17 6.42 -15.08
CA LEU A 16 5.93 7.16 -14.94
C LEU A 16 4.77 6.16 -15.01
N GLY A 17 3.96 6.13 -13.94
CA GLY A 17 2.72 5.38 -13.90
C GLY A 17 1.80 5.80 -15.05
N ILE A 18 1.60 4.88 -15.98
CA ILE A 18 0.52 4.92 -16.95
C ILE A 18 -0.33 3.67 -16.65
N SER A 19 -1.43 3.84 -15.92
CA SER A 19 -2.51 2.86 -15.93
C SER A 19 -3.27 2.99 -17.25
N LEU A 20 -2.92 2.16 -18.23
CA LEU A 20 -3.75 1.91 -19.40
C LEU A 20 -4.73 0.78 -19.05
N ILE A 21 -5.95 1.13 -18.63
CA ILE A 21 -7.11 0.26 -18.86
C ILE A 21 -7.76 0.74 -20.16
N THR A 22 -7.15 0.35 -21.29
CA THR A 22 -7.75 0.47 -22.62
C THR A 22 -8.39 -0.87 -22.95
N GLY A 23 -9.65 -1.04 -22.57
CA GLY A 23 -10.46 -2.22 -22.87
C GLY A 23 -11.90 -1.81 -23.06
N GLY A 24 -12.20 -1.14 -24.18
CA GLY A 24 -13.57 -0.79 -24.54
C GLY A 24 -14.39 -2.04 -24.84
N THR A 25 -15.47 -2.24 -24.07
CA THR A 25 -16.52 -3.21 -24.39
C THR A 25 -17.74 -2.45 -24.86
N TRP A 26 -17.94 -2.35 -26.18
CA TRP A 26 -19.18 -1.86 -26.77
C TRP A 26 -20.22 -2.98 -26.71
N ALA A 27 -21.30 -2.78 -25.96
CA ALA A 27 -22.52 -3.57 -26.10
C ALA A 27 -23.59 -2.69 -26.75
N ALA A 28 -23.84 -2.92 -28.03
CA ALA A 28 -24.93 -2.31 -28.77
C ALA A 28 -26.24 -3.02 -28.38
N PHE A 29 -27.19 -2.29 -27.80
CA PHE A 29 -28.59 -2.72 -27.76
C PHE A 29 -29.45 -1.66 -28.45
N ASN A 30 -30.07 -2.12 -29.53
CA ASN A 30 -30.95 -1.38 -30.41
C ASN A 30 -32.36 -1.39 -29.82
N ASP A 31 -32.85 -0.22 -29.38
CA ASP A 31 -34.25 0.16 -29.57
C ASP A 31 -34.30 1.66 -29.85
N ILE A 32 -35.08 2.06 -30.87
CA ILE A 32 -35.16 3.43 -31.37
C ILE A 32 -36.41 4.06 -30.77
N GLU A 33 -36.21 4.89 -29.75
CA GLU A 33 -37.09 5.99 -29.40
C GLU A 33 -36.19 7.19 -29.08
N ASN A 34 -36.43 8.34 -29.74
CA ASN A 34 -35.58 9.53 -29.63
C ASN A 34 -35.67 10.15 -28.22
N ALA A 35 -34.85 9.65 -27.31
CA ALA A 35 -34.28 10.40 -26.22
C ALA A 35 -32.78 10.33 -26.41
N ASP A 36 -32.10 11.48 -26.54
CA ASP A 36 -30.64 11.57 -26.47
C ASP A 36 -30.21 11.22 -25.03
N ALA A 37 -30.33 9.94 -24.65
CA ALA A 37 -29.86 9.41 -23.38
C ALA A 37 -28.44 8.90 -23.62
N SER A 38 -27.44 9.73 -23.32
CA SER A 38 -26.07 9.25 -23.17
C SER A 38 -26.02 8.37 -21.93
N VAL A 39 -25.92 7.06 -22.11
CA VAL A 39 -25.67 6.13 -20.99
C VAL A 39 -24.18 6.20 -20.67
N GLU A 40 -23.82 7.09 -19.75
CA GLU A 40 -22.47 7.15 -19.20
C GLU A 40 -22.40 6.25 -17.96
N ALA A 41 -21.54 5.24 -17.99
CA ALA A 41 -21.28 4.42 -16.82
C ALA A 41 -20.51 5.24 -15.77
N GLY A 42 -20.83 5.02 -14.50
CA GLY A 42 -20.08 5.61 -13.39
C GLY A 42 -18.61 5.20 -13.41
N THR A 43 -17.73 6.08 -12.93
CA THR A 43 -16.29 5.86 -12.89
C THR A 43 -15.82 5.70 -11.45
N LEU A 44 -14.97 4.70 -11.22
CA LEU A 44 -14.23 4.56 -9.97
C LEU A 44 -12.82 5.12 -10.20
N ASN A 45 -12.49 6.22 -9.52
CA ASN A 45 -11.19 6.86 -9.68
C ASN A 45 -10.66 7.35 -8.33
N LEU A 46 -9.71 6.59 -7.78
CA LEU A 46 -8.99 6.95 -6.56
C LEU A 46 -7.71 7.71 -6.92
N ASP A 47 -7.69 9.00 -6.58
CA ASP A 47 -6.49 9.81 -6.62
C ASP A 47 -5.79 9.79 -5.27
N LEU A 48 -4.53 9.34 -5.27
CA LEU A 48 -3.66 9.51 -4.11
C LEU A 48 -3.09 10.92 -4.14
N LYS A 49 -3.19 11.66 -3.03
CA LYS A 49 -2.56 12.98 -2.85
C LYS A 49 -1.55 12.94 -1.70
N LYS A 50 -0.34 13.43 -1.96
CA LYS A 50 0.71 13.61 -0.95
C LYS A 50 0.27 14.69 0.04
N VAL A 51 0.43 14.43 1.33
CA VAL A 51 0.39 15.50 2.33
C VAL A 51 1.80 16.10 2.43
N GLY A 52 2.00 17.28 1.82
CA GLY A 52 3.31 17.93 1.76
C GLY A 52 4.20 17.44 0.61
N LYS A 53 5.51 17.25 0.86
CA LYS A 53 6.52 16.93 -0.17
C LYS A 53 6.94 15.44 -0.21
N GLN A 54 6.27 14.56 0.54
CA GLN A 54 6.69 13.16 0.70
C GLN A 54 6.30 12.30 -0.52
N PRO A 55 7.18 11.44 -1.07
CA PRO A 55 6.82 10.49 -2.12
C PRO A 55 5.86 9.39 -1.60
N TYR A 56 5.14 8.72 -2.50
CA TYR A 56 4.27 7.58 -2.14
C TYR A 56 5.09 6.30 -1.91
N THR A 57 6.19 6.12 -2.66
CA THR A 57 7.17 5.07 -2.42
C THR A 57 7.89 5.30 -1.10
N ILE A 58 8.09 4.22 -0.35
CA ILE A 58 8.85 4.24 0.90
C ILE A 58 10.23 3.66 0.62
N GLU A 59 11.23 4.53 0.55
CA GLU A 59 12.63 4.11 0.57
C GLU A 59 13.07 3.95 2.03
N VAL A 60 13.59 2.76 2.37
CA VAL A 60 14.19 2.42 3.65
C VAL A 60 15.69 2.27 3.42
N SER A 61 16.44 3.34 3.66
CA SER A 61 17.90 3.38 3.44
C SER A 61 18.58 4.27 4.47
N ASN A 62 19.84 3.93 4.81
CA ASN A 62 20.71 4.71 5.71
C ASN A 62 20.04 5.05 7.06
N LEU A 63 19.32 4.07 7.62
CA LEU A 63 18.71 4.16 8.94
C LEU A 63 19.59 3.43 9.96
N LYS A 64 19.53 3.88 11.21
CA LYS A 64 20.04 3.13 12.37
C LYS A 64 18.87 2.68 13.24
N PRO A 65 19.06 1.66 14.08
CA PRO A 65 18.05 1.24 15.06
C PRO A 65 17.52 2.43 15.87
N GLY A 66 16.21 2.48 16.06
CA GLY A 66 15.45 3.59 16.66
C GLY A 66 15.01 4.70 15.71
N ASP A 67 15.51 4.75 14.47
CA ASP A 67 15.01 5.71 13.47
C ASP A 67 13.62 5.30 12.95
N SER A 68 12.81 6.30 12.58
CA SER A 68 11.49 6.07 11.99
C SER A 68 11.24 6.94 10.75
N ILE A 69 10.43 6.39 9.84
CA ILE A 69 9.96 7.02 8.61
C ILE A 69 8.43 7.08 8.65
N GLU A 70 7.86 8.26 8.46
CA GLU A 70 6.41 8.48 8.41
C GLU A 70 5.98 8.95 7.01
N ARG A 71 4.84 8.45 6.53
CA ARG A 71 4.20 8.85 5.27
C ARG A 71 2.72 9.09 5.48
N LYS A 72 2.25 10.24 4.99
CA LYS A 72 0.84 10.62 5.01
C LYS A 72 0.26 10.65 3.62
N ILE A 73 -0.78 9.85 3.40
CA ILE A 73 -1.44 9.65 2.11
C ILE A 73 -2.87 10.12 2.28
N LYS A 74 -3.25 11.14 1.50
CA LYS A 74 -4.63 11.59 1.42
C LYS A 74 -5.31 10.87 0.27
N PHE A 75 -6.42 10.23 0.54
CA PHE A 75 -7.26 9.65 -0.50
C PHE A 75 -8.25 10.69 -1.03
N VAL A 76 -8.42 10.74 -2.35
CA VAL A 76 -9.39 11.62 -3.01
C VAL A 76 -10.16 10.81 -4.03
N ASN A 77 -11.49 10.81 -3.91
CA ASN A 77 -12.35 10.27 -4.95
C ASN A 77 -12.54 11.33 -6.05
N SER A 78 -12.01 11.07 -7.24
CA SER A 78 -12.15 11.92 -8.43
C SER A 78 -13.00 11.23 -9.50
N GLY A 79 -13.72 10.18 -9.13
CA GLY A 79 -14.64 9.46 -10.00
C GLY A 79 -16.05 10.04 -9.95
N THR A 80 -17.03 9.19 -10.21
CA THR A 80 -18.46 9.51 -10.06
C THR A 80 -19.18 8.50 -9.18
N LEU A 81 -18.51 7.44 -8.72
CA LEU A 81 -19.02 6.44 -7.78
C LEU A 81 -18.27 6.55 -6.46
N ALA A 82 -18.96 6.33 -5.34
CA ALA A 82 -18.32 6.17 -4.04
C ALA A 82 -17.40 4.94 -4.02
N ILE A 83 -16.26 5.06 -3.34
CA ILE A 83 -15.32 3.95 -3.14
C ILE A 83 -15.72 3.23 -1.85
N LYS A 84 -15.82 1.90 -1.86
CA LYS A 84 -16.16 1.09 -0.68
C LYS A 84 -14.94 0.87 0.21
N GLU A 85 -13.86 0.34 -0.38
CA GLU A 85 -12.63 0.02 0.33
C GLU A 85 -11.43 0.52 -0.45
N VAL A 86 -10.33 0.75 0.27
CA VAL A 86 -9.01 1.00 -0.32
C VAL A 86 -8.07 -0.07 0.20
N LEU A 87 -7.93 -1.15 -0.56
CA LEU A 87 -7.16 -2.33 -0.19
C LEU A 87 -5.66 -2.07 -0.37
N MET A 88 -4.90 -2.27 0.70
CA MET A 88 -3.46 -2.02 0.76
C MET A 88 -2.66 -3.30 0.62
N ALA A 89 -1.59 -3.24 -0.16
CA ALA A 89 -0.62 -4.33 -0.27
C ALA A 89 0.80 -3.79 -0.49
N ILE A 90 1.81 -4.55 -0.06
CA ILE A 90 3.19 -4.31 -0.52
C ILE A 90 3.37 -5.16 -1.78
N GLU A 91 3.43 -4.52 -2.95
CA GLU A 91 3.53 -5.23 -4.23
C GLU A 91 4.96 -5.65 -4.52
N ASP A 92 5.91 -4.77 -4.25
CA ASP A 92 7.30 -4.92 -4.66
C ASP A 92 8.25 -4.39 -3.59
N VAL A 93 9.36 -5.12 -3.45
CA VAL A 93 10.49 -4.79 -2.59
C VAL A 93 11.76 -5.00 -3.40
N GLN A 94 12.46 -3.90 -3.68
CA GLN A 94 13.76 -3.91 -4.33
C GLN A 94 14.84 -3.84 -3.24
N PHE A 95 15.37 -4.99 -2.85
CA PHE A 95 16.40 -5.10 -1.84
C PHE A 95 17.79 -4.96 -2.44
N THR A 96 18.69 -4.32 -1.71
CA THR A 96 20.11 -4.25 -2.03
C THR A 96 20.89 -4.47 -0.74
N ASP A 97 21.48 -5.66 -0.65
CA ASP A 97 22.46 -6.01 0.35
C ASP A 97 23.75 -5.22 0.13
N TYR A 98 24.24 -4.58 1.18
CA TYR A 98 25.49 -3.84 1.16
C TYR A 98 26.67 -4.75 1.49
N THR A 99 27.41 -5.09 0.44
CA THR A 99 28.73 -5.75 0.59
C THR A 99 29.84 -4.71 0.54
N PRO A 100 30.66 -4.54 1.61
CA PRO A 100 31.88 -3.76 1.54
C PRO A 100 32.81 -4.42 0.51
N ARG A 101 33.00 -3.79 -0.66
CA ARG A 101 34.03 -4.26 -1.59
C ARG A 101 35.41 -3.99 -0.99
N ASP A 102 36.17 -5.05 -0.76
CA ASP A 102 37.62 -4.94 -0.80
C ASP A 102 38.03 -4.71 -2.26
N ASP A 103 38.53 -3.51 -2.58
CA ASP A 103 38.99 -3.12 -3.92
C ASP A 103 40.08 -4.07 -4.50
N ASP A 104 40.68 -4.94 -3.66
CA ASP A 104 41.76 -5.86 -4.00
C ASP A 104 41.33 -7.33 -4.26
N ASP A 105 40.07 -7.73 -4.04
CA ASP A 105 39.61 -9.11 -4.32
C ASP A 105 38.19 -9.18 -4.92
N PRO A 106 38.05 -9.14 -6.27
CA PRO A 106 36.76 -9.27 -6.96
C PRO A 106 36.15 -10.68 -6.90
N GLY A 107 36.74 -11.61 -6.14
CA GLY A 107 36.26 -12.97 -5.92
C GLY A 107 36.05 -13.35 -4.46
N ALA A 108 36.10 -12.39 -3.52
CA ALA A 108 35.66 -12.64 -2.16
C ALA A 108 34.17 -13.00 -2.19
N ASN A 109 33.87 -14.29 -2.00
CA ASN A 109 32.53 -14.74 -1.67
C ASN A 109 32.05 -13.91 -0.48
N ASP A 110 30.77 -13.59 -0.49
CA ASP A 110 30.00 -12.96 0.59
C ASP A 110 30.44 -13.45 1.98
N LEU A 111 31.48 -12.80 2.48
CA LEU A 111 31.90 -12.83 3.85
C LEU A 111 31.63 -11.41 4.29
N ASP A 112 30.36 -11.02 4.30
CA ASP A 112 29.92 -9.95 5.19
C ASP A 112 30.70 -10.13 6.51
N THR A 113 31.34 -9.05 6.93
CA THR A 113 32.03 -8.97 8.22
C THR A 113 31.07 -9.35 9.39
N TRP A 114 29.76 -9.43 9.14
CA TRP A 114 28.66 -9.58 10.08
C TRP A 114 27.65 -10.73 9.79
N ASN A 115 27.92 -11.62 8.83
CA ASN A 115 27.09 -12.75 8.31
C ASN A 115 26.01 -12.41 7.26
N GLU A 116 25.89 -13.26 6.22
CA GLU A 116 24.86 -13.17 5.15
C GLU A 116 23.44 -12.89 5.70
N ASN A 117 22.67 -12.09 4.96
CA ASN A 117 21.27 -11.81 5.25
C ASN A 117 20.41 -11.83 3.98
N ASP A 118 19.10 -11.66 4.15
CA ASP A 118 18.17 -11.60 3.03
C ASP A 118 17.08 -10.55 3.23
N VAL A 119 16.31 -10.32 2.17
CA VAL A 119 15.23 -9.33 2.15
C VAL A 119 14.20 -9.55 3.26
N LEU A 120 13.81 -10.80 3.58
CA LEU A 120 12.81 -11.07 4.61
C LEU A 120 13.37 -10.79 6.00
N GLU A 121 14.62 -11.17 6.26
CA GLU A 121 15.32 -10.86 7.51
C GLU A 121 15.50 -9.36 7.71
N PHE A 122 15.83 -8.62 6.64
CA PHE A 122 15.94 -7.18 6.65
C PHE A 122 14.59 -6.51 6.93
N LEU A 123 13.53 -6.89 6.21
CA LEU A 123 12.17 -6.36 6.44
C LEU A 123 11.65 -6.69 7.84
N ASP A 124 12.09 -7.79 8.45
CA ASP A 124 11.69 -8.14 9.80
C ASP A 124 12.27 -7.20 10.87
N GLN A 125 13.25 -6.37 10.54
CA GLN A 125 13.81 -5.37 11.47
C GLN A 125 12.93 -4.14 11.64
N PHE A 126 11.89 -4.01 10.82
CA PHE A 126 11.09 -2.79 10.74
C PHE A 126 9.66 -3.04 11.18
N LYS A 127 9.23 -2.36 12.25
CA LYS A 127 7.82 -2.36 12.67
C LYS A 127 7.00 -1.46 11.76
N VAL A 128 5.77 -1.87 11.48
CA VAL A 128 4.79 -1.08 10.73
C VAL A 128 3.64 -0.70 11.64
N SER A 129 3.23 0.55 11.55
CA SER A 129 1.97 1.03 12.11
C SER A 129 1.20 1.81 11.06
N VAL A 130 -0.12 1.68 11.12
CA VAL A 130 -1.04 2.27 10.15
C VAL A 130 -2.17 2.91 10.93
N ILE A 131 -2.33 4.21 10.74
CA ILE A 131 -3.30 5.04 11.45
C ILE A 131 -4.16 5.75 10.42
N LEU A 132 -5.47 5.66 10.56
CA LEU A 132 -6.42 6.46 9.80
C LEU A 132 -6.83 7.67 10.62
N VAL A 133 -6.64 8.85 10.05
CA VAL A 133 -6.98 10.14 10.66
C VAL A 133 -8.01 10.84 9.80
N GLY A 134 -9.21 11.05 10.36
CA GLY A 134 -10.21 11.96 9.82
C GLY A 134 -10.15 13.33 10.52
N ALA A 135 -10.58 14.38 9.83
CA ALA A 135 -10.89 15.70 10.41
C ALA A 135 -12.40 15.87 10.73
N GLU A 136 -13.25 14.89 10.44
CA GLU A 136 -14.69 14.86 10.72
C GLU A 136 -14.87 14.70 12.22
N GLY A 137 -15.57 15.64 12.84
CA GLY A 137 -15.64 15.80 14.30
C GLY A 137 -16.50 14.75 15.01
N GLY A 138 -16.08 13.49 14.95
CA GLY A 138 -16.53 12.38 15.78
C GLY A 138 -15.52 12.03 16.89
N THR A 139 -15.93 11.23 17.87
CA THR A 139 -15.09 10.88 19.04
C THR A 139 -14.16 9.68 18.82
N ASN A 140 -14.15 9.06 17.64
CA ASN A 140 -13.49 7.77 17.38
C ASN A 140 -12.23 7.84 16.50
N TYR A 141 -11.69 9.03 16.25
CA TYR A 141 -10.41 9.21 15.56
C TYR A 141 -9.32 9.70 16.53
N PRO A 142 -8.04 9.36 16.31
CA PRO A 142 -7.53 8.53 15.21
C PRO A 142 -7.84 7.04 15.38
N VAL A 143 -7.97 6.30 14.27
CA VAL A 143 -8.13 4.84 14.28
C VAL A 143 -6.79 4.17 14.03
N ASN A 144 -6.33 3.37 14.99
CA ASN A 144 -5.12 2.56 14.83
C ASN A 144 -5.50 1.24 14.13
N ILE A 145 -5.33 1.19 12.80
CA ILE A 145 -5.55 -0.04 12.01
C ILE A 145 -4.48 -1.07 12.39
N ILE A 146 -3.22 -0.65 12.40
CA ILE A 146 -2.10 -1.38 12.99
C ILE A 146 -1.51 -0.48 14.08
N PRO A 147 -1.75 -0.77 15.37
CA PRO A 147 -1.22 0.04 16.47
C PRO A 147 0.31 0.03 16.55
N GLU A 148 0.94 1.14 16.95
CA GLU A 148 2.41 1.19 17.19
C GLU A 148 2.88 0.17 18.23
N SER A 149 2.02 -0.19 19.19
CA SER A 149 2.29 -1.21 20.21
C SER A 149 2.29 -2.63 19.65
N ALA A 150 1.75 -2.86 18.45
CA ALA A 150 1.76 -4.17 17.82
C ALA A 150 3.17 -4.51 17.32
N GLU A 151 3.51 -5.80 17.30
CA GLU A 151 4.81 -6.29 16.82
C GLU A 151 4.79 -6.67 15.33
N VAL A 152 3.88 -6.09 14.55
CA VAL A 152 3.76 -6.36 13.10
C VAL A 152 4.94 -5.72 12.37
N THR A 153 5.67 -6.51 11.59
CA THR A 153 6.83 -6.06 10.81
C THR A 153 6.49 -5.82 9.34
N LEU A 154 7.40 -5.20 8.59
CA LEU A 154 7.27 -5.09 7.13
C LEU A 154 7.25 -6.48 6.47
N LYS A 155 8.00 -7.45 7.02
CA LYS A 155 7.94 -8.85 6.57
C LYS A 155 6.53 -9.40 6.73
N ASP A 156 5.91 -9.22 7.89
CA ASP A 156 4.55 -9.70 8.15
C ASP A 156 3.55 -9.08 7.17
N PHE A 157 3.62 -7.76 6.96
CA PHE A 157 2.69 -7.07 6.06
C PHE A 157 2.89 -7.50 4.60
N TYR A 158 4.15 -7.64 4.16
CA TYR A 158 4.50 -8.08 2.82
C TYR A 158 4.00 -9.50 2.51
N LEU A 159 4.25 -10.44 3.43
CA LEU A 159 3.81 -11.83 3.23
C LEU A 159 2.29 -11.99 3.34
N ALA A 160 1.65 -11.22 4.23
CA ALA A 160 0.21 -11.30 4.42
C ALA A 160 -0.58 -10.77 3.21
N SER A 161 -0.07 -9.78 2.47
CA SER A 161 -0.80 -9.11 1.38
C SER A 161 -0.96 -9.94 0.10
N GLY A 162 -0.36 -11.14 0.03
CA GLY A 162 -0.57 -12.11 -1.07
C GLY A 162 0.02 -11.70 -2.43
N THR A 163 0.65 -10.53 -2.50
CA THR A 163 1.25 -9.93 -3.69
C THR A 163 2.75 -10.20 -3.68
N VAL A 164 3.16 -11.35 -4.21
CA VAL A 164 4.60 -11.68 -4.31
C VAL A 164 5.12 -11.26 -5.69
N TYR A 165 5.37 -9.96 -5.86
CA TYR A 165 6.18 -9.42 -6.96
C TYR A 165 7.39 -8.66 -6.39
N GLY A 166 8.21 -9.31 -5.55
CA GLY A 166 9.46 -8.74 -4.99
C GLY A 166 10.66 -9.69 -5.13
N ASP A 167 11.86 -9.20 -4.81
CA ASP A 167 13.15 -9.88 -4.99
C ASP A 167 13.10 -11.39 -4.62
N SER A 168 13.31 -12.25 -5.62
CA SER A 168 13.21 -13.70 -5.50
C SER A 168 14.42 -14.36 -4.83
N SER A 169 15.32 -13.54 -4.27
CA SER A 169 16.51 -13.98 -3.54
C SER A 169 16.18 -14.99 -2.42
N LYS A 170 15.01 -14.86 -1.76
CA LYS A 170 14.47 -15.88 -0.85
C LYS A 170 12.94 -16.00 -0.94
N PRO A 171 12.39 -17.07 -1.55
CA PRO A 171 10.95 -17.31 -1.52
C PRO A 171 10.50 -17.70 -0.11
N ALA A 172 9.44 -17.06 0.39
CA ALA A 172 8.82 -17.45 1.66
C ALA A 172 8.12 -18.82 1.54
N SER A 173 8.20 -19.61 2.60
CA SER A 173 7.42 -20.83 2.76
C SER A 173 5.96 -20.51 3.04
N GLN A 174 5.06 -21.48 2.78
CA GLN A 174 3.65 -21.33 3.11
C GLN A 174 3.44 -21.12 4.62
N GLU A 175 4.27 -21.74 5.46
CA GLU A 175 4.22 -21.59 6.91
C GLU A 175 4.54 -20.14 7.33
N GLU A 176 5.59 -19.54 6.78
CA GLU A 176 5.92 -18.12 7.03
C GLU A 176 4.80 -17.18 6.59
N ILE A 177 4.16 -17.46 5.45
CA ILE A 177 3.02 -16.68 4.95
C ILE A 177 1.81 -16.81 5.89
N ASP A 178 1.52 -18.03 6.34
CA ASP A 178 0.38 -18.29 7.24
C ASP A 178 0.60 -17.64 8.61
N GLU A 179 1.82 -17.70 9.14
CA GLU A 179 2.22 -17.04 10.39
C GLU A 179 2.10 -15.51 10.30
N ALA A 180 2.64 -14.91 9.24
CA ALA A 180 2.53 -13.49 8.97
C ALA A 180 1.08 -13.04 8.88
N ARG A 181 0.25 -13.79 8.14
CA ARG A 181 -1.19 -13.51 7.99
C ARG A 181 -1.93 -13.62 9.32
N MET A 182 -1.68 -14.68 10.09
CA MET A 182 -2.30 -14.85 11.41
C MET A 182 -1.93 -13.71 12.36
N LYS A 183 -0.66 -13.30 12.39
CA LYS A 183 -0.19 -12.20 13.23
C LYS A 183 -0.86 -10.88 12.86
N LEU A 184 -0.98 -10.59 11.57
CA LEU A 184 -1.69 -9.41 11.08
C LEU A 184 -3.18 -9.47 11.43
N TRP A 185 -3.86 -10.59 11.16
CA TRP A 185 -5.30 -10.75 11.39
C TRP A 185 -5.70 -10.75 12.88
N ASN A 186 -4.79 -11.15 13.76
CA ASN A 186 -4.99 -11.04 15.21
C ASN A 186 -4.79 -9.61 15.72
N THR A 187 -4.10 -8.76 14.96
CA THR A 187 -3.79 -7.37 15.30
C THR A 187 -4.86 -6.41 14.79
N VAL A 188 -5.29 -6.60 13.54
CA VAL A 188 -6.19 -5.69 12.83
C VAL A 188 -7.65 -6.04 13.13
N ASP A 189 -8.49 -5.04 13.40
CA ASP A 189 -9.93 -5.23 13.52
C ASP A 189 -10.48 -5.82 12.21
N ARG A 190 -11.24 -6.92 12.31
CA ARG A 190 -11.73 -7.68 11.14
C ARG A 190 -12.50 -6.83 10.13
N ARG A 191 -13.07 -5.69 10.53
CA ARG A 191 -13.76 -4.78 9.60
C ARG A 191 -12.81 -4.10 8.60
N TYR A 192 -11.52 -4.04 8.93
CA TYR A 192 -10.47 -3.51 8.06
C TYR A 192 -9.75 -4.63 7.28
N ILE A 193 -10.25 -5.87 7.29
CA ILE A 193 -9.62 -6.99 6.58
C ILE A 193 -10.57 -7.43 5.47
N ASP A 194 -10.10 -7.36 4.23
CA ASP A 194 -10.74 -8.06 3.13
C ASP A 194 -10.22 -9.50 3.06
N ALA A 195 -11.08 -10.45 3.42
CA ALA A 195 -10.70 -11.85 3.52
C ALA A 195 -10.52 -12.53 2.16
N GLU A 196 -11.08 -11.96 1.08
CA GLU A 196 -10.97 -12.52 -0.26
C GLU A 196 -9.58 -12.25 -0.86
N SER A 197 -9.09 -11.02 -0.76
CA SER A 197 -7.75 -10.63 -1.22
C SER A 197 -6.65 -10.79 -0.17
N ASN A 198 -7.01 -10.99 1.11
CA ASN A 198 -6.11 -10.95 2.27
C ASN A 198 -5.47 -9.58 2.54
N ARG A 199 -6.06 -8.50 2.03
CA ARG A 199 -5.53 -7.14 2.15
C ARG A 199 -6.19 -6.36 3.27
N ILE A 200 -5.50 -5.32 3.71
CA ILE A 200 -6.02 -4.40 4.74
C ILE A 200 -6.72 -3.24 4.05
N ASN A 201 -7.95 -2.95 4.45
CA ASN A 201 -8.66 -1.75 4.04
C ASN A 201 -8.08 -0.52 4.77
N GLY A 202 -7.70 0.51 4.03
CA GLY A 202 -7.23 1.80 4.55
C GLY A 202 -8.32 2.87 4.63
N ALA A 203 -9.55 2.59 4.18
CA ALA A 203 -10.68 3.52 4.22
C ALA A 203 -11.52 3.36 5.50
N SER A 204 -12.33 4.37 5.84
CA SER A 204 -13.22 4.34 7.00
C SER A 204 -14.21 3.16 6.96
N VAL A 205 -14.46 2.53 8.11
CA VAL A 205 -15.45 1.45 8.29
C VAL A 205 -16.44 1.73 9.43
N GLN A 206 -16.46 2.97 9.94
CA GLN A 206 -17.10 3.28 11.22
C GLN A 206 -18.61 3.00 11.27
N ASN A 207 -19.36 3.48 10.29
CA ASN A 207 -20.76 3.16 10.14
C ASN A 207 -21.17 3.24 8.67
N VAL A 208 -22.30 2.59 8.36
CA VAL A 208 -22.97 2.58 7.05
C VAL A 208 -22.94 3.94 6.35
N LYS A 209 -23.17 5.03 7.07
CA LYS A 209 -23.29 6.38 6.47
C LYS A 209 -21.93 7.00 6.08
N TYR A 210 -20.82 6.56 6.67
CA TYR A 210 -19.48 7.14 6.48
C TYR A 210 -18.42 6.07 6.19
N ALA A 211 -18.83 4.92 5.66
CA ALA A 211 -17.92 3.86 5.24
C ALA A 211 -17.38 4.15 3.83
N GLY A 212 -16.10 3.85 3.60
CA GLY A 212 -15.45 4.11 2.34
C GLY A 212 -15.10 5.58 2.11
N ILE A 213 -15.03 5.99 0.83
CA ILE A 213 -14.66 7.34 0.40
C ILE A 213 -15.74 7.86 -0.57
N PRO A 214 -16.69 8.68 -0.08
CA PRO A 214 -17.71 9.26 -0.93
C PRO A 214 -17.12 10.32 -1.86
N LEU A 215 -17.91 10.79 -2.83
CA LEU A 215 -17.46 11.78 -3.80
C LEU A 215 -17.24 13.17 -3.17
N ASP A 216 -18.16 13.59 -2.29
CA ASP A 216 -18.08 14.84 -1.52
C ASP A 216 -18.11 14.51 -0.01
N PRO A 217 -16.96 14.13 0.57
CA PRO A 217 -16.89 13.81 2.00
C PRO A 217 -16.96 15.09 2.85
N SER A 218 -17.54 15.02 4.06
CA SER A 218 -17.63 16.22 4.92
C SER A 218 -16.28 16.59 5.55
N ASP A 219 -15.34 15.63 5.61
CA ASP A 219 -13.90 15.83 5.81
C ASP A 219 -13.06 15.00 4.82
N VAL A 220 -11.77 14.86 5.09
CA VAL A 220 -10.89 14.02 4.28
C VAL A 220 -10.11 13.08 5.17
N ASP A 221 -10.16 11.80 4.82
CA ASP A 221 -9.36 10.77 5.44
C ASP A 221 -7.89 10.86 4.99
N ILE A 222 -6.99 10.77 5.97
CA ILE A 222 -5.55 10.66 5.79
C ILE A 222 -5.09 9.36 6.40
N LEU A 223 -4.47 8.52 5.57
CA LEU A 223 -3.76 7.34 6.02
C LEU A 223 -2.32 7.70 6.36
N GLU A 224 -1.92 7.41 7.59
CA GLU A 224 -0.56 7.58 8.08
C GLU A 224 0.09 6.20 8.23
N VAL A 225 1.18 5.97 7.50
CA VAL A 225 2.01 4.77 7.60
C VAL A 225 3.33 5.17 8.25
N LYS A 226 3.66 4.53 9.36
CA LYS A 226 4.92 4.74 10.07
C LYS A 226 5.69 3.42 10.14
N ILE A 227 6.97 3.51 9.77
CA ILE A 227 7.92 2.41 9.77
C ILE A 227 9.04 2.77 10.73
N GLU A 228 9.35 1.88 11.67
CA GLU A 228 10.37 2.08 12.69
C GLU A 228 11.41 0.96 12.62
N PHE A 229 12.68 1.32 12.53
CA PHE A 229 13.78 0.36 12.68
C PHE A 229 13.86 -0.01 14.17
N MET A 230 13.53 -1.25 14.52
CA MET A 230 13.58 -1.73 15.89
C MET A 230 14.99 -1.64 16.47
N ASP A 231 15.09 -1.14 17.70
CA ASP A 231 16.30 -1.16 18.53
C ASP A 231 16.38 -2.49 19.29
N ASN A 232 17.19 -3.43 18.78
CA ASN A 232 17.44 -4.72 19.41
C ASN A 232 18.86 -4.74 20.02
N ASP A 233 18.94 -5.00 21.32
CA ASP A 233 20.20 -5.04 22.07
C ASP A 233 20.90 -6.40 22.07
N GLU A 234 20.38 -7.37 21.30
CA GLU A 234 20.96 -8.69 21.12
C GLU A 234 22.38 -8.62 20.55
N ARG A 235 23.28 -9.44 21.12
CA ARG A 235 24.70 -9.46 20.79
C ARG A 235 25.19 -10.82 20.38
N ASN A 236 26.08 -10.82 19.39
CA ASN A 236 26.91 -11.96 19.04
C ASN A 236 27.86 -12.32 20.20
N PRO A 237 28.44 -13.54 20.21
CA PRO A 237 29.42 -13.96 21.23
C PRO A 237 30.65 -13.06 21.36
N ASP A 238 30.99 -12.30 20.31
CA ASP A 238 32.10 -11.35 20.30
C ASP A 238 31.73 -9.95 20.88
N GLY A 239 30.47 -9.76 21.27
CA GLY A 239 29.93 -8.53 21.84
C GLY A 239 29.41 -7.51 20.82
N SER A 240 29.53 -7.78 19.52
CA SER A 240 28.91 -6.97 18.46
C SER A 240 27.38 -7.13 18.47
N PHE A 241 26.64 -6.14 17.98
CA PHE A 241 25.18 -6.25 17.87
C PHE A 241 24.82 -7.18 16.71
N VAL A 242 23.82 -8.05 16.90
CA VAL A 242 23.33 -8.94 15.83
C VAL A 242 22.81 -8.12 14.65
N GLN A 243 22.19 -6.97 14.90
CA GLN A 243 21.67 -6.07 13.86
C GLN A 243 22.74 -5.41 12.97
N ASN A 244 24.03 -5.50 13.33
CA ASN A 244 25.10 -4.94 12.48
C ASN A 244 25.14 -5.57 11.08
N LYS A 245 24.62 -6.78 10.91
CA LYS A 245 24.52 -7.44 9.59
C LYS A 245 23.63 -6.73 8.59
N PHE A 246 22.77 -5.82 9.05
CA PHE A 246 21.91 -5.01 8.19
C PHE A 246 22.52 -3.64 7.87
N GLN A 247 23.78 -3.42 8.24
CA GLN A 247 24.41 -2.11 8.12
C GLN A 247 24.77 -1.78 6.67
N GLY A 248 24.11 -0.75 6.13
CA GLY A 248 24.34 -0.27 4.76
C GLY A 248 23.30 -0.75 3.76
N ASP A 249 22.49 -1.73 4.16
CA ASP A 249 21.41 -2.29 3.37
C ASP A 249 20.34 -1.26 3.04
N ARG A 250 19.62 -1.56 1.97
CA ARG A 250 18.52 -0.74 1.46
C ARG A 250 17.39 -1.60 0.93
N ALA A 251 16.16 -1.15 1.17
CA ALA A 251 14.99 -1.62 0.44
C ALA A 251 14.16 -0.44 -0.08
N ASP A 252 13.77 -0.48 -1.36
CA ASP A 252 12.72 0.38 -1.90
C ASP A 252 11.39 -0.39 -1.91
N ILE A 253 10.40 0.12 -1.17
CA ILE A 253 9.13 -0.56 -0.92
C ILE A 253 8.00 0.17 -1.65
N THR A 254 7.26 -0.58 -2.46
CA THR A 254 6.10 -0.09 -3.19
C THR A 254 4.80 -0.60 -2.55
N ILE A 255 4.05 0.33 -1.94
CA ILE A 255 2.71 0.06 -1.43
C ILE A 255 1.69 0.41 -2.51
N SER A 256 0.80 -0.54 -2.85
CA SER A 256 -0.35 -0.32 -3.71
C SER A 256 -1.62 -0.05 -2.91
N PHE A 257 -2.54 0.64 -3.56
CA PHE A 257 -3.87 0.95 -3.05
C PHE A 257 -4.87 0.62 -4.15
N GLU A 258 -5.72 -0.37 -3.91
CA GLU A 258 -6.77 -0.79 -4.83
C GLU A 258 -8.13 -0.33 -4.31
N ALA A 259 -8.83 0.49 -5.10
CA ALA A 259 -10.18 0.95 -4.76
C ALA A 259 -11.22 -0.09 -5.19
N THR A 260 -12.17 -0.42 -4.31
CA THR A 260 -13.31 -1.30 -4.62
C THR A 260 -14.62 -0.52 -4.71
N GLN A 261 -15.59 -1.07 -5.44
CA GLN A 261 -16.93 -0.49 -5.58
C GLN A 261 -17.90 -1.07 -4.55
N TRP A 262 -18.95 -0.32 -4.23
CA TRP A 262 -20.13 -0.86 -3.58
C TRP A 262 -20.91 -1.79 -4.51
N ASP A 263 -21.69 -2.69 -3.93
CA ASP A 263 -22.56 -3.59 -4.67
C ASP A 263 -23.67 -2.81 -5.39
N GLY A 264 -24.34 -3.45 -6.35
CA GLY A 264 -25.46 -2.82 -7.05
C GLY A 264 -26.64 -2.51 -6.13
N GLN A 265 -27.42 -1.47 -6.47
CA GLN A 265 -28.67 -1.12 -5.80
C GLN A 265 -29.85 -1.09 -6.77
N GLU A 266 -31.05 -1.34 -6.24
CA GLU A 266 -32.28 -1.02 -6.93
C GLU A 266 -32.47 0.51 -6.93
N ILE A 267 -32.62 1.09 -8.12
CA ILE A 267 -32.77 2.53 -8.29
C ILE A 267 -34.24 2.90 -8.24
N THR A 268 -34.59 3.82 -7.34
CA THR A 268 -35.94 4.36 -7.22
C THR A 268 -36.00 5.81 -7.72
N ASP A 269 -37.21 6.33 -7.93
CA ASP A 269 -37.39 7.75 -8.33
C ASP A 269 -36.82 8.73 -7.31
N GLU A 270 -36.63 8.33 -6.05
CA GLU A 270 -36.01 9.16 -4.99
C GLU A 270 -34.48 9.28 -5.14
N ASP A 271 -33.86 8.38 -5.91
CA ASP A 271 -32.42 8.35 -6.17
C ASP A 271 -32.05 9.15 -7.43
N LEU A 272 -33.03 9.49 -8.25
CA LEU A 272 -32.87 10.13 -9.54
C LEU A 272 -33.04 11.65 -9.45
N ARG A 273 -32.09 12.39 -10.02
CA ARG A 273 -32.29 13.81 -10.37
C ARG A 273 -33.22 13.91 -11.59
N ASP A 274 -33.69 15.13 -11.83
CA ASP A 274 -34.51 15.47 -13.01
C ASP A 274 -33.83 15.15 -14.37
N ASP A 275 -32.51 15.00 -14.39
CA ASP A 275 -31.71 14.62 -15.57
C ASP A 275 -31.41 13.11 -15.66
N GLY A 276 -31.95 12.31 -14.74
CA GLY A 276 -31.73 10.87 -14.67
C GLY A 276 -30.42 10.46 -13.96
N TYR A 277 -29.67 11.42 -13.39
CA TYR A 277 -28.48 11.10 -12.61
C TYR A 277 -28.84 10.43 -11.28
N ILE A 278 -28.12 9.37 -10.92
CA ILE A 278 -28.33 8.60 -9.69
C ILE A 278 -27.47 9.18 -8.54
N GLU A 279 -28.04 10.05 -7.71
CA GLU A 279 -27.32 10.71 -6.60
C GLU A 279 -26.87 9.76 -5.49
N SER A 280 -27.60 8.65 -5.30
CA SER A 280 -27.22 7.68 -4.28
C SER A 280 -25.85 7.08 -4.56
N ASN A 281 -25.43 6.96 -5.82
CA ASN A 281 -24.12 6.42 -6.19
C ASN A 281 -22.90 7.25 -5.73
N GLU A 282 -23.09 8.53 -5.40
CA GLU A 282 -22.03 9.41 -4.90
C GLU A 282 -21.78 9.24 -3.38
N LYS A 283 -22.73 8.60 -2.68
CA LYS A 283 -22.77 8.49 -1.21
C LYS A 283 -22.15 7.17 -0.76
N ALA A 284 -21.61 7.18 0.46
CA ALA A 284 -21.20 5.94 1.13
C ALA A 284 -22.39 4.98 1.25
N HIS A 285 -22.13 3.67 1.14
CA HIS A 285 -23.12 2.61 1.28
C HIS A 285 -24.28 2.67 0.27
N ASN A 286 -23.92 2.96 -0.97
CA ASN A 286 -24.81 2.97 -2.12
C ASN A 286 -24.98 1.56 -2.71
N GLY A 287 -25.63 0.68 -1.95
CA GLY A 287 -25.77 -0.73 -2.29
C GLY A 287 -25.68 -1.59 -1.05
N ASP A 288 -26.81 -2.20 -0.66
CA ASP A 288 -26.88 -3.19 0.41
C ASP A 288 -28.16 -4.03 0.24
N TYR A 289 -28.03 -5.12 -0.52
CA TYR A 289 -29.00 -6.23 -0.58
C TYR A 289 -28.27 -7.56 -0.40
#